data_AF-A0A842SRR3-F1
#
_entry.id   AF-A0A842SRR3-F1
#
_cell.length_a   1.000
_cell.length_b   1.000
_cell.length_c   1.000
_cell.angle_alpha   90.00
_cell.angle_beta   90.00
_cell.angle_gamma   90.00
#
_symmetry.space_group_name_H-M   'P 1'
#
loop_
_entity.id
_entity.type
_entity.pdbx_description
1 polymer ?
#
loop_
_entity_poly.entity_id
_entity_poly.type
_entity_poly.pdbx_seq_one_letter_code
_entity_poly.pdbx_strand_id
1 'polypeptide(L)' 'GAIADGQSMTKAISMKLSPEEYLNNNDSYSFFEKMGDLIITGPTGTNVNDLSIILVR' A
#
# COMPACT_ATOMS: atom_id res chain seq x y z
N GLY A 1 -0.15 6.86 2.46
CA GLY A 1 -0.96 5.99 1.58
C GLY A 1 -0.06 5.01 0.87
N ALA A 2 -0.58 4.23 -0.07
CA ALA A 2 0.18 3.27 -0.85
C ALA A 2 -0.38 3.16 -2.28
N ILE A 3 0.40 2.59 -3.18
CA ILE A 3 -0.03 2.21 -4.54
C ILE A 3 -0.13 0.69 -4.65
N ALA A 4 -1.10 0.20 -5.41
CA ALA A 4 -1.22 -1.20 -5.73
C ALA A 4 -1.69 -1.36 -7.19
N ASP A 5 -1.29 -2.46 -7.83
CA ASP A 5 -1.63 -2.79 -9.19
C ASP A 5 -1.93 -4.30 -9.35
N GLY A 6 -2.15 -4.74 -10.59
CA GLY A 6 -2.45 -6.14 -10.90
C GLY A 6 -1.32 -7.14 -10.56
N GLN A 7 -0.10 -6.68 -10.28
CA GLN A 7 1.03 -7.52 -9.91
C GLN A 7 1.30 -7.54 -8.39
N SER A 8 0.70 -6.64 -7.62
CA SER A 8 0.95 -6.51 -6.17
C SER A 8 0.75 -7.81 -5.40
N MET A 9 -0.27 -8.60 -5.72
CA MET A 9 -0.52 -9.89 -5.05
C MET A 9 0.59 -10.92 -5.34
N THR A 10 0.98 -11.08 -6.61
CA THR A 10 2.05 -11.98 -7.02
C THR A 10 3.39 -11.60 -6.39
N LYS A 11 3.69 -10.29 -6.36
CA LYS A 11 4.89 -9.74 -5.72
C LYS A 11 4.89 -10.06 -4.21
N ALA A 12 3.79 -9.83 -3.50
CA ALA A 12 3.67 -10.13 -2.08
C ALA A 12 3.93 -11.62 -1.77
N ILE A 13 3.31 -12.52 -2.55
CA ILE A 13 3.52 -13.97 -2.42
C ILE A 13 4.99 -14.35 -2.66
N SER A 14 5.62 -13.78 -3.69
CA SER A 14 7.05 -14.04 -3.98
C SER A 14 7.98 -13.60 -2.85
N MET A 15 7.58 -12.59 -2.08
CA MET A 15 8.27 -12.07 -0.90
C MET A 15 7.89 -12.82 0.39
N LYS A 16 7.04 -13.85 0.29
CA LYS A 16 6.48 -14.61 1.43
C LYS A 16 5.74 -13.71 2.44
N LEU A 17 5.09 -12.66 1.95
CA LEU A 17 4.21 -11.81 2.74
C LEU A 17 2.78 -12.31 2.58
N SER A 18 2.04 -12.40 3.69
CA SER A 18 0.61 -12.75 3.70
C SER A 18 -0.24 -11.49 3.84
N PRO A 19 -0.84 -10.95 2.75
CA PRO A 19 -1.62 -9.71 2.83
C PRO A 19 -2.79 -9.80 3.82
N GLU A 20 -3.41 -10.98 3.92
CA GLU A 20 -4.52 -11.24 4.85
C GLU A 20 -4.08 -11.13 6.32
N GLU A 21 -2.90 -11.65 6.66
CA GLU A 21 -2.36 -11.55 8.01
C GLU A 21 -2.10 -10.09 8.42
N TYR A 22 -1.46 -9.31 7.53
CA TYR A 22 -1.24 -7.87 7.79
C TYR A 22 -2.56 -7.11 7.90
N LEU A 23 -3.54 -7.42 7.06
CA LEU A 23 -4.87 -6.78 7.14
C LEU A 23 -5.57 -7.10 8.46
N ASN A 24 -5.60 -8.37 8.86
CA ASN A 24 -6.22 -8.80 10.13
C ASN A 24 -5.54 -8.18 11.36
N ASN A 25 -4.25 -7.91 11.25
CA ASN A 25 -3.48 -7.23 12.30
C ASN A 25 -3.53 -5.70 12.23
N ASN A 26 -4.29 -5.11 11.29
CA ASN A 26 -4.31 -3.67 11.01
C ASN A 26 -2.91 -3.08 10.73
N ASP A 27 -2.00 -3.87 10.16
CA ASP A 27 -0.59 -3.53 9.91
C ASP A 27 -0.32 -3.33 8.41
N SER A 28 -1.17 -2.54 7.75
CA SER A 28 -1.01 -2.23 6.33
C SER A 28 0.27 -1.44 6.04
N TYR A 29 0.74 -0.61 6.98
CA TYR A 29 1.97 0.16 6.83
C TYR A 29 3.18 -0.74 6.61
N SER A 30 3.44 -1.72 7.50
CA SER A 30 4.59 -2.60 7.39
C SER A 30 4.52 -3.49 6.15
N PHE A 31 3.32 -3.87 5.72
CA PHE A 31 3.12 -4.60 4.46
C PHE A 31 3.61 -3.78 3.26
N PHE A 32 3.10 -2.56 3.10
CA PHE A 32 3.45 -1.71 1.96
C PHE A 32 4.90 -1.18 2.05
N GLU A 33 5.45 -1.02 3.26
CA GLU A 33 6.86 -0.69 3.47
C GLU A 33 7.76 -1.80 2.93
N LYS A 34 7.50 -3.06 3.32
CA LYS A 34 8.26 -4.22 2.83
C LYS A 34 8.12 -4.39 1.32
N MET A 35 6.93 -4.13 0.78
CA MET A 35 6.68 -4.15 -0.66
C MET A 35 7.39 -3.00 -1.40
N GLY A 36 7.76 -1.91 -0.73
CA GLY A 36 8.31 -0.72 -1.37
C GLY A 36 7.27 0.11 -2.10
N ASP A 37 5.99 -0.04 -1.75
CA ASP A 37 4.84 0.57 -2.45
C ASP A 37 4.16 1.68 -1.62
N LEU A 38 4.83 2.17 -0.57
CA LEU A 38 4.38 3.32 0.21
C LEU A 38 4.49 4.63 -0.57
N ILE A 39 3.47 5.47 -0.45
CA ILE A 39 3.48 6.86 -0.91
C ILE A 39 3.88 7.74 0.27
N ILE A 40 5.12 8.27 0.23
CA ILE A 40 5.69 9.18 1.21
C ILE A 40 5.78 10.58 0.59
N THR A 41 4.94 11.52 1.03
CA THR A 41 4.90 12.89 0.52
C THR A 41 5.71 13.87 1.37
N GLY A 42 6.03 13.50 2.62
CA GLY A 42 6.44 14.46 3.64
C GLY A 42 5.28 15.37 4.10
N PRO A 43 5.57 16.38 4.94
CA PRO A 43 4.56 17.35 5.40
C PRO A 43 4.05 18.20 4.22
N THR A 44 2.75 18.14 3.94
CA THR A 44 2.11 18.85 2.83
C THR A 44 1.68 20.28 3.16
N GLY A 45 1.57 20.62 4.45
CA GLY A 45 1.14 21.93 4.93
C GLY A 45 -0.38 22.17 4.86
N THR A 46 -1.19 21.15 4.54
CA THR A 46 -2.66 21.24 4.50
C THR A 46 -3.32 19.88 4.73
N ASN A 47 -4.62 19.87 5.04
CA ASN A 47 -5.44 18.66 5.16
C ASN A 47 -6.82 18.90 4.51
N VAL A 48 -7.11 18.15 3.43
CA VAL A 48 -8.40 18.17 2.72
C VAL A 48 -9.00 16.76 2.63
N ASN A 49 -8.70 15.90 3.61
CA ASN A 49 -9.02 14.46 3.63
C ASN A 49 -8.27 13.64 2.57
N ASP A 50 -8.78 12.45 2.27
CA ASP A 50 -8.13 11.43 1.44
C ASP A 50 -8.50 11.52 -0.04
N LEU A 51 -7.59 11.06 -0.90
CA LEU A 51 -7.78 10.92 -2.34
C LEU A 51 -7.46 9.49 -2.78
N SER A 52 -8.41 8.84 -3.45
CA SER A 52 -8.24 7.53 -4.08
C SER A 52 -8.33 7.66 -5.60
N ILE A 53 -7.35 7.12 -6.32
CA ILE A 53 -7.30 7.14 -7.79
C ILE A 53 -7.32 5.68 -8.29
N ILE A 54 -8.20 5.40 -9.24
CA ILE A 54 -8.27 4.10 -9.93
C ILE A 54 -7.99 4.36 -11.42
N LEU A 55 -6.98 3.68 -11.98
CA LEU A 55 -6.63 3.73 -13.39
C LEU A 55 -7.00 2.41 -14.06
N VAL A 56 -7.76 2.47 -15.15
CA VAL A 56 -8.13 1.32 -15.99
C VAL A 56 -7.69 1.63 -17.42
N ARG A 57 -7.10 0.65 -18.10
CA ARG A 57 -6.67 0.74 -19.50
C ARG A 57 -7.39 -0.30 -20.34
#